data_AF-A0A089KEK4-F1
#
_entry.id   AF-A0A089KEK4-F1
#
_cell.length_a   1.000
_cell.length_b   1.000
_cell.length_c   1.000
_cell.angle_alpha   90.00
_cell.angle_beta   90.00
_cell.angle_gamma   90.00
#
_symmetry.space_group_name_H-M   'P 1'
#
loop_
_entity.id
_entity.type
_entity.pdbx_description
1 polymer ?
#
loop_
_entity_poly.entity_id
_entity_poly.type
_entity_poly.pdbx_seq_one_letter_code
_entity_poly.pdbx_strand_id
1 'polypeptide(L)' 'MDKLPLEQLLSSPFLQKFTSFGSLKELLQSGGFSGSSAEDLKSLPQEQLDEHVNKTTSFGSLKDMLLKAAEFYAQRK' A
#
# COMPACT_ATOMS: atom_id res chain seq x y z
N MET A 1 2.29 21.29 -0.52
CA MET A 1 1.36 20.22 -0.95
C MET A 1 1.77 18.98 -0.19
N ASP A 2 1.11 18.79 0.95
CA ASP A 2 1.43 17.79 1.96
C ASP A 2 1.37 16.40 1.34
N LYS A 3 2.53 15.75 1.22
CA LYS A 3 2.64 14.34 0.85
C LYS A 3 1.98 13.54 1.98
N LEU A 4 0.71 13.18 1.82
CA LEU A 4 0.03 12.33 2.80
C LEU A 4 0.83 11.02 2.89
N PRO A 5 1.30 10.61 4.09
CA PRO A 5 2.09 9.40 4.21
C PRO A 5 1.25 8.19 3.80
N LEU A 6 1.87 7.23 3.14
CA LEU A 6 1.18 6.03 2.69
C LEU A 6 0.59 5.25 3.85
N GLU A 7 1.19 5.32 5.03
CA GLU A 7 0.67 4.73 6.27
C GLU A 7 -0.70 5.30 6.68
N GLN A 8 -1.02 6.54 6.29
CA GLN A 8 -2.35 7.13 6.52
C GLN A 8 -3.38 6.63 5.50
N LEU A 9 -2.99 6.50 4.23
CA LEU A 9 -3.85 5.96 3.18
C LEU A 9 -4.11 4.46 3.42
N LEU A 10 -3.03 3.70 3.53
CA LEU A 10 -2.97 2.27 3.82
C LEU A 10 -3.01 2.04 5.34
N SER A 11 -4.02 2.63 5.97
CA SER A 11 -4.30 2.44 7.39
C SER A 11 -4.66 0.98 7.70
N SER A 12 -4.44 0.54 8.93
CA SER A 12 -4.80 -0.81 9.40
C SER A 12 -6.22 -1.28 9.00
N PRO A 13 -7.29 -0.48 9.17
CA PRO A 13 -8.64 -0.92 8.78
C PRO A 13 -8.83 -1.05 7.26
N PHE A 14 -8.06 -0.31 6.45
CA PHE A 14 -8.04 -0.52 5.01
C PHE A 14 -7.31 -1.83 4.69
N LEU A 15 -6.11 -2.01 5.23
CA LEU A 15 -5.28 -3.18 4.96
C LEU A 15 -5.96 -4.46 5.43
N GLN A 16 -6.51 -4.52 6.63
CA GLN A 16 -7.24 -5.70 7.10
C GLN A 16 -8.51 -6.01 6.27
N LYS A 17 -9.05 -5.01 5.55
CA LYS A 17 -10.24 -5.20 4.72
C LYS A 17 -9.91 -5.77 3.34
N PHE A 18 -8.75 -5.44 2.78
CA PHE A 18 -8.36 -5.81 1.41
C PHE A 18 -7.15 -6.76 1.35
N THR A 19 -6.53 -7.03 2.50
CA THR A 19 -5.30 -7.81 2.65
C THR A 19 -5.32 -8.53 4.01
N SER A 20 -4.43 -9.48 4.22
CA SER A 20 -4.27 -10.13 5.53
C SER A 20 -3.31 -9.39 6.48
N PHE A 21 -2.80 -8.22 6.10
CA PHE A 21 -1.82 -7.47 6.87
C PHE A 21 -2.47 -6.40 7.76
N GLY A 22 -1.84 -6.12 8.90
CA GLY A 22 -2.29 -5.07 9.82
C GLY A 22 -1.68 -3.70 9.54
N SER A 23 -0.61 -3.63 8.75
CA SER A 23 0.13 -2.39 8.48
C SER A 23 0.89 -2.43 7.15
N LEU A 24 1.10 -1.26 6.56
CA LEU A 24 1.86 -1.12 5.30
C LEU A 24 3.26 -1.70 5.43
N LYS A 25 3.88 -1.49 6.59
CA LYS A 25 5.20 -2.03 6.92
C LYS A 25 5.24 -3.55 6.83
N GLU A 26 4.23 -4.26 7.37
CA GLU A 26 4.19 -5.73 7.28
C GLU A 26 4.00 -6.20 5.84
N LEU A 27 3.12 -5.55 5.08
CA LEU A 27 2.94 -5.82 3.66
C LEU A 27 4.29 -5.69 2.93
N LEU A 28 5.00 -4.58 3.12
CA LEU A 28 6.27 -4.32 2.43
C LEU A 28 7.40 -5.23 2.90
N GLN A 29 7.53 -5.46 4.20
CA GLN A 29 8.50 -6.41 4.74
C GLN A 29 8.27 -7.83 4.23
N SER A 30 7.01 -8.25 4.02
CA SER A 30 6.72 -9.57 3.45
C SER A 30 7.20 -9.72 1.99
N GLY A 31 7.37 -8.61 1.28
CA GLY A 31 7.95 -8.56 -0.07
C GLY A 31 9.46 -8.27 -0.09
N GLY A 32 10.10 -8.17 1.08
CA GLY A 32 11.53 -7.80 1.17
C GLY A 32 11.80 -6.30 0.99
N PHE A 33 10.78 -5.46 1.02
CA PHE A 33 10.91 -4.02 0.88
C PHE A 33 11.07 -3.36 2.26
N SER A 34 12.11 -2.55 2.44
CA SER A 34 12.34 -1.79 3.68
C SER A 34 11.73 -0.38 3.67
N GLY A 35 11.26 0.06 2.51
CA GLY A 35 10.57 1.33 2.37
C GLY A 35 9.21 1.33 3.06
N SER A 36 8.78 2.47 3.60
CA SER A 36 7.40 2.67 4.10
C SER A 36 6.75 3.94 3.54
N SER A 37 7.44 4.64 2.64
CA SER A 37 7.04 5.91 2.07
C SER A 37 6.77 5.81 0.57
N ALA A 38 5.94 6.71 0.04
CA ALA A 38 5.66 6.78 -1.40
C ALA A 38 6.93 6.96 -2.25
N GLU A 39 7.94 7.65 -1.70
CA GLU A 39 9.20 7.90 -2.41
C GLU A 39 10.09 6.65 -2.46
N ASP A 40 10.11 5.86 -1.39
CA ASP A 40 10.73 4.54 -1.38
C ASP A 40 10.07 3.61 -2.40
N LEU A 41 8.72 3.54 -2.40
CA LEU A 41 7.99 2.70 -3.35
C LEU A 41 8.20 3.13 -4.80
N LYS A 42 8.39 4.44 -5.05
CA LYS A 42 8.74 4.96 -6.37
C LYS A 42 10.18 4.64 -6.80
N SER A 43 11.08 4.45 -5.85
CA SER A 43 12.47 4.07 -6.12
C SER A 43 12.61 2.57 -6.36
N LEU A 44 11.67 1.78 -5.85
CA LEU A 44 11.61 0.35 -6.07
C LEU A 44 11.06 0.00 -7.46
N PRO A 45 11.44 -1.16 -8.02
CA PRO A 45 10.91 -1.62 -9.29
C PRO A 45 9.39 -1.84 -9.18
N GLN A 46 8.64 -1.14 -10.03
CA GLN A 46 7.18 -1.18 -10.00
C GLN A 46 6.65 -2.60 -10.25
N GLU A 47 7.31 -3.37 -11.10
CA GLU A 47 6.96 -4.77 -11.41
C GLU A 47 7.01 -5.67 -10.16
N GLN A 48 8.04 -5.52 -9.31
CA GLN A 48 8.14 -6.31 -8.08
C GLN A 48 7.08 -5.92 -7.06
N LEU A 49 6.76 -4.64 -6.97
CA LEU A 49 5.69 -4.16 -6.08
C LEU A 49 4.32 -4.63 -6.56
N ASP A 50 4.04 -4.53 -7.86
CA ASP A 50 2.80 -5.01 -8.45
C ASP A 50 2.65 -6.52 -8.28
N GLU A 51 3.70 -7.30 -8.55
CA GLU A 51 3.67 -8.75 -8.34
C GLU A 51 3.42 -9.10 -6.86
N HIS A 52 4.10 -8.41 -5.95
CA HIS A 52 3.91 -8.60 -4.52
C HIS A 52 2.48 -8.29 -4.09
N VAL A 53 1.94 -7.14 -4.52
CA VAL A 53 0.56 -6.73 -4.22
C VAL A 53 -0.44 -7.71 -4.82
N ASN A 54 -0.22 -8.18 -6.05
CA ASN A 54 -1.04 -9.18 -6.72
C ASN A 54 -1.08 -10.52 -5.94
N LYS A 55 0.05 -10.93 -5.38
CA LYS A 55 0.17 -12.17 -4.61
C LYS A 55 -0.39 -12.06 -3.18
N THR A 56 -0.30 -10.87 -2.58
CA THR A 56 -0.58 -10.67 -1.14
C THR A 56 -1.89 -9.95 -0.84
N THR A 57 -2.53 -9.36 -1.85
CA THR A 57 -3.75 -8.58 -1.72
C THR A 57 -4.75 -8.94 -2.82
N SER A 58 -5.96 -8.40 -2.73
CA SER A 58 -6.96 -8.52 -3.81
C SER A 58 -6.75 -7.56 -4.98
N PHE A 59 -5.66 -6.76 -4.98
CA PHE A 59 -5.38 -5.79 -6.05
C PHE A 59 -4.36 -6.34 -7.03
N GLY A 60 -4.52 -6.03 -8.31
CA GLY A 60 -3.57 -6.46 -9.34
C GLY A 60 -2.25 -5.69 -9.35
N SER A 61 -2.24 -4.51 -8.72
CA SER A 61 -1.18 -3.51 -8.80
C SER A 61 -1.11 -2.68 -7.53
N LEU A 62 0.08 -2.22 -7.15
CA LEU A 62 0.23 -1.29 -6.03
C LEU A 62 -0.53 0.01 -6.28
N LYS A 63 -0.56 0.46 -7.54
CA LYS A 63 -1.26 1.69 -7.93
C LYS A 63 -2.78 1.59 -7.68
N ASP A 64 -3.40 0.46 -8.02
CA ASP A 64 -4.82 0.20 -7.77
C ASP A 64 -5.12 0.18 -6.27
N MET A 65 -4.26 -0.48 -5.50
CA MET A 65 -4.35 -0.50 -4.04
C MET A 65 -4.29 0.91 -3.45
N LEU A 66 -3.36 1.75 -3.92
CA LEU A 66 -3.20 3.15 -3.48
C LEU A 66 -4.39 4.03 -3.87
N LEU A 67 -4.90 3.87 -5.08
CA LEU A 67 -6.13 4.54 -5.53
C LEU A 67 -7.28 4.19 -4.60
N LYS A 68 -7.47 2.88 -4.32
CA LYS A 68 -8.56 2.44 -3.46
C LYS A 68 -8.41 2.93 -2.02
N ALA A 69 -7.19 2.98 -1.53
CA ALA A 69 -6.86 3.52 -0.21
C ALA A 69 -7.16 5.02 -0.12
N ALA A 70 -6.83 5.79 -1.15
CA ALA A 70 -7.15 7.20 -1.25
C ALA A 70 -8.67 7.44 -1.30
N GLU A 71 -9.42 6.67 -2.08
CA GLU A 71 -10.87 6.72 -2.08
C GLU A 71 -11.46 6.38 -0.70
N PHE A 72 -10.93 5.35 -0.04
CA PHE A 72 -11.39 4.90 1.27
C PHE A 72 -11.10 5.91 2.38
N TYR A 73 -9.93 6.55 2.32
CA TYR A 73 -9.55 7.64 3.22
C TYR A 73 -10.43 8.87 2.98
N ALA A 74 -10.64 9.26 1.72
CA ALA A 74 -11.48 10.42 1.36
C ALA A 74 -12.94 10.23 1.77
N GLN A 75 -13.48 9.00 1.70
CA GLN A 75 -14.83 8.68 2.17
C GLN A 75 -14.98 8.70 3.70
N ARG A 76 -13.88 8.64 4.45
CA ARG A 76 -13.86 8.65 5.92
C ARG A 76 -13.54 10.02 6.52
N LYS A 77 -13.31 11.03 5.68
CA LYS A 77 -13.02 12.41 6.07
C LYS A 77 -14.27 13.28 5.90
#